data_AF-A0A3B0U0Z5-F1
#
_entry.id   AF-A0A3B0U0Z5-F1
#
_cell.length_a   1.000
_cell.length_b   1.000
_cell.length_c   1.000
_cell.angle_alpha   90.00
_cell.angle_beta   90.00
_cell.angle_gamma   90.00
#
_symmetry.space_group_name_H-M   'P 1'
#
loop_
_entity.id
_entity.type
_entity.pdbx_description
1 polymer ?
#
loop_
_entity_poly.entity_id
_entity_poly.type
_entity_poly.pdbx_seq_one_letter_code
_entity_poly.pdbx_strand_id
1 'polypeptide(L)' 'KAISVQKDQVVRRGQKLGTVGMTGSVNRPQLHFELRQGATPVDPVPRLAS' A
#
# COMPACT_ATOMS: atom_id res chain seq x y z
N LYS A 1 5.18 9.18 -11.31
CA LYS A 1 4.02 8.82 -10.46
C LYS A 1 3.31 7.65 -11.12
N ALA A 2 3.54 6.42 -10.67
CA ALA A 2 3.09 5.25 -11.40
C ALA A 2 2.50 4.20 -10.46
N ILE A 3 1.23 3.87 -10.68
CA ILE A 3 0.65 2.59 -10.29
C ILE A 3 1.02 1.63 -11.41
N SER A 4 1.66 0.51 -11.06
CA SER A 4 2.17 -0.48 -12.02
C SER A 4 1.29 -1.72 -12.12
N VAL A 5 0.09 -1.66 -11.52
CA VAL A 5 -0.90 -2.73 -11.52
C VAL A 5 -2.26 -2.23 -11.98
N GLN A 6 -3.14 -3.14 -12.33
CA GLN A 6 -4.52 -2.86 -12.74
C GLN A 6 -5.52 -3.47 -11.77
N LYS A 7 -6.76 -2.99 -11.85
CA LYS A 7 -7.87 -3.58 -11.09
C LYS A 7 -7.99 -5.08 -11.43
N ASP A 8 -8.29 -5.87 -10.42
CA ASP A 8 -8.47 -7.34 -10.49
C ASP A 8 -7.21 -8.14 -10.89
N GLN A 9 -6.06 -7.48 -11.05
CA GLN A 9 -4.79 -8.16 -11.29
C GLN A 9 -4.36 -8.98 -10.06
N VAL A 10 -4.14 -10.28 -10.26
CA VAL A 10 -3.53 -11.15 -9.23
C VAL A 10 -2.07 -10.76 -9.04
N VAL A 11 -1.70 -10.44 -7.79
CA VAL A 11 -0.33 -10.07 -7.41
C VAL A 11 0.31 -11.10 -6.48
N ARG A 12 1.64 -11.15 -6.46
CA ARG A 12 2.41 -12.05 -5.58
C ARG A 12 3.17 -11.26 -4.51
N ARG A 13 3.51 -11.91 -3.40
CA ARG A 13 4.39 -11.32 -2.37
C ARG A 13 5.70 -10.85 -2.99
N GLY A 14 6.12 -9.63 -2.65
CA GLY A 14 7.34 -9.01 -3.18
C GLY A 14 7.21 -8.37 -4.57
N GLN A 15 6.06 -8.50 -5.24
CA GLN A 15 5.83 -7.86 -6.53
C GLN A 15 5.75 -6.33 -6.39
N LYS A 16 6.43 -5.62 -7.28
CA LYS A 16 6.36 -4.15 -7.37
C LYS A 16 4.97 -3.70 -7.82
N LEU A 17 4.28 -2.92 -6.97
CA LEU A 17 2.94 -2.40 -7.26
C LEU A 17 2.94 -0.96 -7.81
N GLY A 18 4.03 -0.22 -7.60
CA GLY A 18 4.16 1.17 -8.01
C GLY A 18 5.34 1.85 -7.34
N THR A 19 5.30 3.18 -7.30
CA THR A 19 6.32 4.02 -6.65
C THR A 19 5.68 4.94 -5.61
N VAL A 20 6.36 5.18 -4.49
CA VAL A 20 5.97 6.19 -3.50
C VAL A 20 5.89 7.57 -4.15
N GLY A 21 4.99 8.41 -3.64
CA GLY A 21 4.79 9.77 -4.13
C GLY A 21 4.29 10.72 -3.04
N MET A 22 3.80 11.87 -3.47
CA MET A 22 3.36 12.98 -2.61
C MET A 22 2.00 13.51 -3.08
N THR A 23 1.06 12.61 -3.35
CA THR A 23 -0.22 12.98 -3.96
C THR A 23 -1.31 12.95 -2.90
N GLY A 24 -2.25 13.90 -2.94
CA GLY A 24 -3.15 14.18 -1.83
C GLY A 24 -2.59 15.28 -0.92
N SER A 25 -3.08 15.37 0.31
CA SER A 25 -2.74 16.46 1.25
C SER A 25 -1.46 16.14 2.05
N VAL A 26 -0.32 16.04 1.37
CA VAL A 26 1.00 15.76 1.99
C VAL A 26 2.08 16.72 1.48
N ASN A 27 3.04 17.07 2.33
CA ASN A 27 4.12 18.04 2.05
C ASN A 27 5.49 17.41 1.75
N ARG A 28 5.60 16.08 1.85
CA ARG A 28 6.79 15.28 1.50
C ARG A 28 6.36 13.89 1.04
N PRO A 29 7.21 13.14 0.29
CA PRO A 29 6.89 11.77 -0.10
C PRO A 29 6.58 10.90 1.11
N GLN A 30 5.44 10.20 1.07
CA GLN A 30 4.96 9.37 2.17
C GLN A 30 4.34 8.09 1.61
N LEU A 31 4.56 6.98 2.31
CA LEU A 31 3.86 5.72 2.08
C LEU A 31 2.85 5.52 3.20
N HIS A 32 1.56 5.55 2.87
CA HIS A 32 0.51 5.12 3.78
C HIS A 32 0.19 3.65 3.52
N PHE A 33 0.25 2.83 4.56
CA PHE A 33 -0.06 1.40 4.50
C PHE A 33 -1.13 1.07 5.55
N GLU A 34 -2.21 0.45 5.10
CA GLU A 34 -3.35 0.06 5.94
C GLU A 34 -3.66 -1.41 5.70
N LEU A 35 -3.97 -2.13 6.78
CA LEU A 35 -4.47 -3.49 6.72
C LEU A 35 -5.90 -3.53 7.23
N ARG A 36 -6.77 -4.27 6.53
CA ARG A 36 -8.17 -4.48 6.92
C ARG A 36 -8.49 -5.96 7.03
N GLN A 37 -9.33 -6.31 8.02
CA GLN A 37 -10.01 -7.60 8.11
C GLN A 37 -11.49 -7.38 7.83
N GLY A 38 -11.94 -7.80 6.65
CA GLY A 38 -13.23 -7.34 6.12
C GLY A 38 -13.23 -5.81 6.01
N ALA A 39 -14.19 -5.15 6.66
CA ALA A 39 -14.30 -3.69 6.68
C ALA A 39 -13.46 -3.01 7.77
N THR A 40 -12.97 -3.76 8.77
CA THR A 40 -12.35 -3.20 9.98
C THR A 40 -10.85 -2.95 9.78
N PRO A 41 -10.35 -1.71 9.98
CA PRO A 41 -8.91 -1.44 9.98
C PRO A 41 -8.25 -2.07 11.22
N VAL A 42 -7.08 -2.66 11.03
CA VAL A 42 -6.29 -3.29 12.11
C VAL A 42 -4.85 -2.76 12.08
N ASP A 43 -4.18 -2.75 13.23
CA ASP A 43 -2.78 -2.30 13.32
C ASP A 43 -1.87 -3.18 12.42
N PRO A 44 -1.20 -2.58 11.41
CA PRO A 44 -0.33 -3.33 10.52
C PRO A 44 0.99 -3.73 11.19
N VAL A 45 1.51 -2.97 12.18
CA VAL A 45 2.88 -3.15 12.70
C VAL A 45 3.14 -4.55 13.25
N PRO A 46 2.27 -5.15 14.09
CA PRO A 46 2.47 -6.52 14.58
C PRO A 46 2.36 -7.60 13.49
N ARG A 47 1.93 -7.23 12.28
CA ARG A 47 1.62 -8.14 11.17
C ARG A 47 2.56 -7.96 9.98
N LEU A 48 3.49 -7.02 10.06
CA LEU A 48 4.54 -6.89 9.08
C LEU A 48 5.48 -8.08 9.23
N ALA A 49 5.89 -8.65 8.09
CA ALA A 49 6.95 -9.64 8.10
C ALA A 49 8.27 -8.94 8.45
N SER A 50 9.01 -9.57 9.37
CA SER A 50 10.40 -9.25 9.69
C SER A 50 11.32 -9.47 8.49
#